data_AF-A0A3P7J0N3-F1
#
_entry.id   AF-A0A3P7J0N3-F1
#
_cell.length_a   1.000
_cell.length_b   1.000
_cell.length_c   1.000
_cell.angle_alpha   90.00
_cell.angle_beta   90.00
_cell.angle_gamma   90.00
#
_symmetry.space_group_name_H-M   'P 1'
#
loop_
_entity.id
_entity.type
_entity.pdbx_description
1 polymer ?
#
loop_
_entity_poly.entity_id
_entity_poly.type
_entity_poly.pdbx_seq_one_letter_code
_entity_poly.pdbx_strand_id
1 'polypeptide(L)'
;MLQISLLLLLGCANAKITCRGLADEPVDWYIVYKPPASKSPIRFYYMDPNHRNWTLAPFSIESDQSAVGATLKDFYRHDQEHFVFAYNDDSPSGSVDSYRGHSKGVVVFDQESGFWIIHSVPNFPAVGTYTYPSTGIRYGQSFLCLSLPSESLGDVGEHLRYVQATPFFTNLPEFFILRFPVLVNIVKKQSLSKSETVFTRVRQFKTVGGQTLRSFAKHKKFGKGEFR
;
A
#
# COMPACT_ATOMS: atom_id res chain seq x y z
N MET A 1 -6.01 -32.92 46.32
CA MET A 1 -5.57 -31.61 45.79
C MET A 1 -5.21 -31.83 44.33
N LEU A 2 -6.15 -31.55 43.42
CA LEU A 2 -6.00 -31.86 41.99
C LEU A 2 -5.54 -30.58 41.28
N GLN A 3 -4.26 -30.51 40.88
CA GLN A 3 -3.75 -29.41 40.06
C GLN A 3 -4.07 -29.71 38.59
N ILE A 4 -4.93 -28.89 37.99
CA ILE A 4 -5.20 -28.88 36.56
C ILE A 4 -4.15 -27.95 35.93
N SER A 5 -3.15 -28.52 35.27
CA SER A 5 -2.19 -27.79 34.46
C SER A 5 -2.85 -27.39 33.15
N LEU A 6 -3.16 -26.10 32.99
CA LEU A 6 -3.69 -25.53 31.75
C LEU A 6 -2.54 -25.41 30.74
N LEU A 7 -2.47 -26.35 29.79
CA LEU A 7 -1.56 -26.26 28.64
C LEU A 7 -2.10 -25.18 27.70
N LEU A 8 -1.47 -24.00 27.71
CA LEU A 8 -1.66 -22.97 26.68
C LEU A 8 -1.00 -23.47 25.38
N LEU A 9 -1.80 -24.06 24.50
CA LEU A 9 -1.44 -24.24 23.09
C LEU A 9 -1.36 -22.85 22.45
N LEU A 10 -0.16 -22.25 22.46
CA LEU A 10 0.19 -21.13 21.59
C LEU A 10 0.19 -21.66 20.15
N GLY A 11 -0.98 -21.72 19.54
CA GLY A 11 -1.06 -21.85 18.09
C GLY A 11 -0.36 -20.63 17.49
N CYS A 12 0.65 -20.85 16.67
CA CYS A 12 1.19 -19.82 15.78
C CYS A 12 0.08 -19.45 14.79
N ALA A 13 -0.82 -18.55 15.18
CA ALA A 13 -1.60 -17.82 14.20
C ALA A 13 -0.60 -17.00 13.40
N ASN A 14 -0.50 -17.27 12.10
CA ASN A 14 0.24 -16.37 11.21
C ASN A 14 -0.34 -14.97 11.41
N ALA A 15 0.52 -14.01 11.74
CA ALA A 15 0.10 -12.63 11.91
C ALA A 15 -0.40 -12.13 10.55
N LYS A 16 -1.68 -11.75 10.48
CA LYS A 16 -2.31 -11.28 9.25
C LYS A 16 -1.60 -10.02 8.73
N ILE A 17 -1.41 -9.92 7.43
CA ILE A 17 -0.88 -8.71 6.81
C ILE A 17 -1.94 -7.60 6.84
N THR A 18 -1.57 -6.46 7.41
CA THR A 18 -2.47 -5.34 7.71
C THR A 18 -1.69 -4.03 7.86
N CYS A 19 -2.36 -2.88 7.75
CA CYS A 19 -1.80 -1.60 8.18
C CYS A 19 -1.46 -1.63 9.68
N ARG A 20 -0.36 -0.98 10.05
CA ARG A 20 0.09 -0.84 11.44
C ARG A 20 0.05 0.61 11.92
N GLY A 21 -0.41 0.78 13.15
CA GLY A 21 -0.62 2.07 13.80
C GLY A 21 0.63 2.66 14.43
N LEU A 22 0.44 3.63 15.35
CA LEU A 22 1.55 4.37 15.98
C LEU A 22 2.36 3.53 16.97
N ALA A 23 1.82 2.41 17.45
CA ALA A 23 2.41 1.48 18.40
C ALA A 23 2.57 0.07 17.82
N ASP A 24 2.70 -0.07 16.49
CA ASP A 24 2.85 -1.34 15.75
C ASP A 24 1.62 -2.28 15.84
N GLU A 25 0.49 -1.74 16.31
CA GLU A 25 -0.79 -2.42 16.43
C GLU A 25 -1.52 -2.49 15.08
N PRO A 26 -2.26 -3.58 14.79
CA PRO A 26 -3.14 -3.64 13.62
C PRO A 26 -4.18 -2.51 13.61
N VAL A 27 -4.29 -1.79 12.49
CA VAL A 27 -5.34 -0.79 12.24
C VAL A 27 -6.03 -1.03 10.90
N ASP A 28 -7.28 -0.60 10.79
CA ASP A 28 -8.08 -0.83 9.59
C ASP A 28 -7.67 0.06 8.41
N TRP A 29 -7.32 1.30 8.71
CA TRP A 29 -6.77 2.26 7.77
C TRP A 29 -6.00 3.32 8.54
N TYR A 30 -5.11 4.03 7.86
CA TYR A 30 -4.57 5.27 8.41
C TYR A 30 -4.26 6.29 7.31
N ILE A 31 -4.17 7.55 7.70
CA ILE A 31 -3.73 8.66 6.87
C ILE A 31 -2.53 9.32 7.54
N VAL A 32 -1.50 9.62 6.74
CA VAL A 32 -0.34 10.39 7.15
C VAL A 32 -0.24 11.66 6.33
N TYR A 33 0.04 12.77 7.00
CA TYR A 33 0.47 14.02 6.37
C TYR A 33 1.79 14.48 6.97
N LYS A 34 2.85 14.49 6.15
CA LYS A 34 4.15 15.04 6.52
C LYS A 34 4.29 16.47 5.96
N PRO A 35 4.47 17.51 6.78
CA PRO A 35 4.59 18.90 6.31
C PRO A 35 5.85 19.18 5.46
N PRO A 36 5.84 20.20 4.58
CA PRO A 36 7.03 20.65 3.84
C PRO A 36 8.19 21.06 4.76
N ALA A 37 9.42 20.99 4.26
CA ALA A 37 10.63 21.48 4.93
C ALA A 37 10.76 21.05 6.42
N SER A 38 10.32 19.83 6.74
CA SER A 38 10.42 19.28 8.09
C SER A 38 11.90 19.09 8.47
N LYS A 39 12.30 19.66 9.61
CA LYS A 39 13.64 19.43 10.18
C LYS A 39 13.71 18.02 10.76
N SER A 40 14.90 17.42 10.77
CA SER A 40 15.11 16.14 11.47
C SER A 40 14.97 16.36 12.99
N PRO A 41 14.29 15.46 13.74
CA PRO A 41 13.57 14.28 13.25
C PRO A 41 12.34 14.67 12.42
N ILE A 42 12.17 14.05 11.24
CA ILE A 42 11.07 14.37 10.32
C ILE A 42 9.74 13.88 10.89
N ARG A 43 9.00 14.80 11.52
CA ARG A 43 7.68 14.54 12.10
C ARG A 43 6.58 14.52 11.03
N PHE A 44 5.50 13.83 11.33
CA PHE A 44 4.29 13.79 10.53
C PHE A 44 3.04 13.78 11.41
N TYR A 45 1.92 14.20 10.85
CA TYR A 45 0.59 14.08 11.44
C TYR A 45 -0.06 12.79 10.97
N TYR A 46 -0.83 12.16 11.85
CA TYR A 46 -1.41 10.84 11.68
C TYR A 46 -2.89 10.84 12.09
N MET A 47 -3.69 10.02 11.41
CA MET A 47 -5.07 9.69 11.77
C MET A 47 -5.38 8.23 11.45
N ASP A 48 -6.20 7.59 12.28
CA ASP A 48 -6.73 6.24 12.08
C ASP A 48 -8.13 6.12 12.73
N PRO A 49 -8.80 4.93 12.76
CA PRO A 49 -10.09 4.75 13.41
C PRO A 49 -10.15 5.15 14.91
N ASN A 50 -9.04 4.97 15.63
CA ASN A 50 -8.86 5.19 17.07
C ASN A 50 -8.32 6.60 17.38
N HIS A 51 -7.69 7.26 16.41
CA HIS A 51 -7.06 8.59 16.48
C HIS A 51 -7.66 9.50 15.41
N ARG A 52 -8.90 9.92 15.61
CA ARG A 52 -9.68 10.68 14.60
C ARG A 52 -9.29 12.16 14.48
N ASN A 53 -8.42 12.65 15.36
CA ASN A 53 -7.83 13.99 15.27
C ASN A 53 -6.39 13.89 14.78
N TRP A 54 -5.93 14.91 14.04
CA TRP A 54 -4.54 14.96 13.56
C TRP A 54 -3.61 14.92 14.77
N THR A 55 -2.93 13.79 14.92
CA THR A 55 -2.01 13.55 16.03
C THR A 55 -0.59 13.61 15.51
N LEU A 56 0.28 14.38 16.17
CA LEU A 56 1.71 14.39 15.83
C LEU A 56 2.31 13.04 16.21
N ALA A 57 2.83 12.29 15.24
CA ALA A 57 3.35 10.95 15.47
C ALA A 57 4.56 10.96 16.42
N PRO A 58 4.66 9.97 17.34
CA PRO A 58 5.73 9.87 18.33
C PRO A 58 7.09 9.52 17.74
N PHE A 59 7.14 8.85 16.59
CA PHE A 59 8.37 8.52 15.87
C PHE A 59 8.56 9.40 14.62
N SER A 60 9.82 9.63 14.23
CA SER A 60 10.14 10.22 12.92
C SER A 60 9.64 9.29 11.81
N ILE A 61 9.19 9.84 10.68
CA ILE A 61 8.90 9.03 9.48
C ILE A 61 10.14 8.27 8.99
N GLU A 62 11.34 8.70 9.38
CA GLU A 62 12.61 8.02 9.06
C GLU A 62 12.79 6.70 9.84
N SER A 63 12.04 6.50 10.93
CA SER A 63 12.12 5.30 11.75
C SER A 63 11.23 4.18 11.22
N ASP A 64 11.74 2.96 11.25
CA ASP A 64 11.00 1.72 11.01
C ASP A 64 9.94 1.42 12.10
N GLN A 65 9.92 2.19 13.19
CA GLN A 65 8.88 2.19 14.23
C GLN A 65 7.75 3.19 13.92
N SER A 66 7.89 4.05 12.90
CA SER A 66 6.76 4.86 12.43
C SER A 66 5.66 3.98 11.87
N ALA A 67 4.39 4.43 11.86
CA ALA A 67 3.29 3.67 11.28
C ALA A 67 3.55 3.21 9.83
N VAL A 68 4.20 4.06 9.02
CA VAL A 68 4.60 3.72 7.64
C VAL A 68 5.69 2.66 7.63
N GLY A 69 6.74 2.82 8.44
CA GLY A 69 7.83 1.83 8.55
C GLY A 69 7.37 0.49 9.10
N ALA A 70 6.54 0.53 10.15
CA ALA A 70 5.92 -0.63 10.79
C ALA A 70 5.07 -1.42 9.80
N THR A 71 4.25 -0.75 9.00
CA THR A 71 3.44 -1.41 7.96
C THR A 71 4.32 -2.04 6.87
N LEU A 72 5.37 -1.35 6.43
CA LEU A 72 6.26 -1.87 5.40
C LEU A 72 7.17 -3.01 5.86
N LYS A 73 7.17 -3.38 7.15
CA LYS A 73 7.88 -4.59 7.61
C LYS A 73 7.47 -5.82 6.81
N ASP A 74 6.18 -5.98 6.47
CA ASP A 74 5.71 -7.13 5.70
C ASP A 74 6.15 -7.06 4.22
N PHE A 75 6.39 -5.84 3.68
CA PHE A 75 7.06 -5.69 2.38
C PHE A 75 8.52 -6.16 2.43
N TYR A 76 9.26 -5.84 3.50
CA TYR A 76 10.67 -6.23 3.61
C TYR A 76 10.89 -7.68 4.05
N ARG A 77 9.92 -8.27 4.76
CA ARG A 77 9.98 -9.64 5.30
C ARG A 77 9.11 -10.63 4.53
N HIS A 78 8.57 -10.23 3.39
CA HIS A 78 7.78 -11.12 2.54
C HIS A 78 8.57 -12.40 2.21
N ASP A 79 7.83 -13.50 2.09
CA ASP A 79 8.34 -14.76 1.55
C ASP A 79 7.75 -15.01 0.15
N GLN A 80 7.99 -16.22 -0.37
CA GLN A 80 7.54 -16.61 -1.71
C GLN A 80 6.02 -16.85 -1.80
N GLU A 81 5.30 -16.87 -0.68
CA GLU A 81 3.84 -17.09 -0.66
C GLU A 81 3.05 -15.78 -0.64
N HIS A 82 3.70 -14.64 -0.33
CA HIS A 82 3.05 -13.33 -0.29
C HIS A 82 3.03 -12.64 -1.67
N PHE A 83 1.89 -12.11 -2.08
CA PHE A 83 1.84 -11.19 -3.22
C PHE A 83 2.45 -9.85 -2.83
N VAL A 84 3.37 -9.34 -3.66
CA VAL A 84 3.98 -8.01 -3.48
C VAL A 84 3.95 -7.25 -4.80
N PHE A 85 3.51 -5.99 -4.76
CA PHE A 85 3.59 -5.06 -5.87
C PHE A 85 3.91 -3.65 -5.36
N ALA A 86 5.17 -3.25 -5.50
CA ALA A 86 5.60 -1.88 -5.22
C ALA A 86 5.75 -1.12 -6.55
N TYR A 87 5.15 0.07 -6.61
CA TYR A 87 5.08 0.89 -7.81
C TYR A 87 5.41 2.34 -7.51
N ASN A 88 6.12 2.98 -8.42
CA ASN A 88 6.51 4.38 -8.34
C ASN A 88 6.99 4.83 -9.73
N ASP A 89 6.42 5.91 -10.28
CA ASP A 89 6.85 6.49 -11.56
C ASP A 89 8.23 7.15 -11.50
N ASP A 90 8.70 7.51 -10.31
CA ASP A 90 10.05 7.98 -10.00
C ASP A 90 10.64 7.05 -8.94
N SER A 91 10.95 5.82 -9.35
CA SER A 91 11.24 4.71 -8.43
C SER A 91 12.66 4.79 -7.83
N PRO A 92 12.96 4.07 -6.73
CA PRO A 92 14.31 4.01 -6.16
C PRO A 92 15.33 3.29 -7.06
N SER A 93 14.84 2.58 -8.08
CA SER A 93 15.66 1.80 -9.03
C SER A 93 15.31 2.17 -10.46
N GLY A 94 16.31 2.56 -11.25
CA GLY A 94 16.11 2.90 -12.66
C GLY A 94 15.64 4.34 -12.92
N SER A 95 15.29 4.62 -14.16
CA SER A 95 14.89 5.96 -14.63
C SER A 95 13.40 6.22 -14.44
N VAL A 96 13.04 7.50 -14.32
CA VAL A 96 11.64 7.98 -14.31
C VAL A 96 10.89 7.47 -15.55
N ASP A 97 9.69 6.93 -15.35
CA ASP A 97 8.77 6.53 -16.44
C ASP A 97 7.67 7.58 -16.59
N SER A 98 7.95 8.62 -17.38
CA SER A 98 7.03 9.73 -17.64
C SER A 98 5.87 9.39 -18.60
N TYR A 99 5.87 8.18 -19.19
CA TYR A 99 4.85 7.75 -20.14
C TYR A 99 3.67 7.01 -19.46
N ARG A 100 3.82 6.68 -18.18
CA ARG A 100 2.87 5.94 -17.36
C ARG A 100 2.28 6.84 -16.27
N GLY A 101 1.39 6.29 -15.44
CA GLY A 101 0.67 7.11 -14.45
C GLY A 101 1.58 7.59 -13.33
N HIS A 102 1.47 8.87 -12.99
CA HIS A 102 2.05 9.47 -11.79
C HIS A 102 1.39 8.90 -10.54
N SER A 103 1.87 7.74 -10.10
CA SER A 103 1.25 6.92 -9.08
C SER A 103 2.33 6.15 -8.33
N LYS A 104 2.18 6.09 -7.01
CA LYS A 104 3.16 5.47 -6.13
C LYS A 104 2.45 4.74 -4.99
N GLY A 105 2.99 3.60 -4.57
CA GLY A 105 2.38 2.78 -3.55
C GLY A 105 2.99 1.40 -3.41
N VAL A 106 2.46 0.66 -2.44
CA VAL A 106 2.88 -0.70 -2.10
C VAL A 106 1.65 -1.52 -1.79
N VAL A 107 1.58 -2.71 -2.38
CA VAL A 107 0.52 -3.69 -2.15
C VAL A 107 1.19 -4.97 -1.64
N VAL A 108 0.77 -5.44 -0.47
CA VAL A 108 1.26 -6.71 0.09
C VAL A 108 0.06 -7.50 0.61
N PHE A 109 -0.07 -8.75 0.17
CA PHE A 109 -1.18 -9.63 0.54
C PHE A 109 -0.69 -11.04 0.84
N ASP A 110 -1.25 -11.63 1.89
CA ASP A 110 -1.33 -13.08 2.09
C ASP A 110 -2.65 -13.62 1.49
N GLN A 111 -2.97 -14.89 1.72
CA GLN A 111 -4.17 -15.50 1.13
C GLN A 111 -5.49 -15.01 1.75
N GLU A 112 -5.44 -14.38 2.93
CA GLU A 112 -6.61 -13.91 3.69
C GLU A 112 -6.80 -12.40 3.57
N SER A 113 -5.74 -11.62 3.75
CA SER A 113 -5.78 -10.15 3.79
C SER A 113 -4.47 -9.52 3.33
N GLY A 114 -4.45 -8.20 3.28
CA GLY A 114 -3.26 -7.45 2.97
C GLY A 114 -3.44 -5.97 3.26
N PHE A 115 -2.43 -5.19 2.89
CA PHE A 115 -2.54 -3.74 2.86
C PHE A 115 -2.30 -3.18 1.46
N TRP A 116 -2.87 -2.01 1.24
CA TRP A 116 -2.55 -1.13 0.11
C TRP A 116 -2.17 0.25 0.63
N ILE A 117 -0.90 0.61 0.47
CA ILE A 117 -0.38 1.96 0.70
C ILE A 117 -0.41 2.73 -0.62
N ILE A 118 -0.99 3.92 -0.60
CA ILE A 118 -0.93 4.93 -1.66
C ILE A 118 -0.17 6.13 -1.09
N HIS A 119 0.83 6.65 -1.81
CA HIS A 119 1.64 7.77 -1.32
C HIS A 119 2.09 8.72 -2.43
N SER A 120 2.67 9.85 -2.03
CA SER A 120 3.22 10.86 -2.95
C SER A 120 4.76 10.92 -3.01
N VAL A 121 5.46 10.14 -2.18
CA VAL A 121 6.93 10.21 -2.03
C VAL A 121 7.70 9.58 -3.20
N PRO A 122 8.52 10.33 -3.97
CA PRO A 122 9.42 9.77 -4.97
C PRO A 122 10.51 8.87 -4.34
N ASN A 123 11.02 7.92 -5.10
CA ASN A 123 12.07 6.96 -4.70
C ASN A 123 11.77 6.20 -3.39
N PHE A 124 10.49 5.92 -3.14
CA PHE A 124 9.99 5.22 -1.95
C PHE A 124 9.06 4.06 -2.33
N PRO A 125 9.00 2.98 -1.54
CA PRO A 125 9.99 2.60 -0.50
C PRO A 125 11.35 2.26 -1.11
N ALA A 126 12.42 2.32 -0.30
CA ALA A 126 13.71 1.76 -0.71
C ALA A 126 13.63 0.23 -0.82
N VAL A 127 14.50 -0.37 -1.64
CA VAL A 127 14.63 -1.83 -1.76
C VAL A 127 15.56 -2.36 -0.67
N GLY A 128 15.16 -3.44 0.01
CA GLY A 128 15.98 -4.13 1.02
C GLY A 128 15.67 -3.73 2.46
N THR A 129 15.78 -2.45 2.82
CA THR A 129 15.45 -1.98 4.18
C THR A 129 14.73 -0.65 4.19
N TYR A 130 13.98 -0.38 5.26
CA TYR A 130 13.23 0.85 5.41
C TYR A 130 14.15 2.04 5.53
N THR A 131 13.99 2.99 4.60
CA THR A 131 14.58 4.32 4.69
C THR A 131 13.59 5.32 4.08
N TYR A 132 13.57 6.54 4.63
CA TYR A 132 12.78 7.64 4.09
C TYR A 132 13.67 8.51 3.19
N PRO A 133 13.36 8.67 1.88
CA PRO A 133 14.27 9.32 0.95
C PRO A 133 14.27 10.84 1.10
N SER A 134 15.39 11.47 0.73
CA SER A 134 15.55 12.92 0.76
C SER A 134 14.57 13.67 -0.16
N THR A 135 14.12 13.02 -1.23
CA THR A 135 13.07 13.52 -2.14
C THR A 135 11.71 13.73 -1.46
N GLY A 136 11.46 13.03 -0.35
CA GLY A 136 10.28 13.19 0.48
C GLY A 136 10.36 14.35 1.48
N ILE A 137 11.47 15.10 1.58
CA ILE A 137 11.66 16.09 2.66
C ILE A 137 11.10 17.46 2.29
N ARG A 138 11.44 17.95 1.08
CA ARG A 138 11.19 19.35 0.67
C ARG A 138 9.73 19.73 0.68
N TYR A 139 8.88 18.89 0.09
CA TYR A 139 7.44 19.15 -0.07
C TYR A 139 6.60 18.41 0.96
N GLY A 140 5.33 18.81 1.08
CA GLY A 140 4.34 18.04 1.83
C GLY A 140 4.14 16.68 1.17
N GLN A 141 3.98 15.63 1.99
CA GLN A 141 3.77 14.27 1.51
C GLN A 141 2.57 13.65 2.21
N SER A 142 1.78 12.87 1.48
CA SER A 142 0.65 12.14 2.03
C SER A 142 0.81 10.63 1.85
N PHE A 143 0.21 9.89 2.78
CA PHE A 143 0.03 8.45 2.68
C PHE A 143 -1.40 8.09 3.08
N LEU A 144 -1.95 7.08 2.44
CA LEU A 144 -3.15 6.38 2.83
C LEU A 144 -2.81 4.89 2.87
N CYS A 145 -3.06 4.22 3.99
CA CYS A 145 -2.98 2.77 4.10
C CYS A 145 -4.37 2.19 4.32
N LEU A 146 -4.69 1.13 3.60
CA LEU A 146 -5.95 0.40 3.71
C LEU A 146 -5.68 -1.07 3.99
N SER A 147 -6.22 -1.59 5.09
CA SER A 147 -6.25 -3.03 5.36
C SER A 147 -7.43 -3.64 4.63
N LEU A 148 -7.17 -4.52 3.68
CA LEU A 148 -8.16 -5.03 2.74
C LEU A 148 -8.24 -6.56 2.82
N PRO A 149 -9.44 -7.14 2.70
CA PRO A 149 -9.58 -8.58 2.55
C PRO A 149 -9.06 -9.01 1.16
N SER A 150 -8.51 -10.23 1.05
CA SER A 150 -7.86 -10.74 -0.17
C SER A 150 -8.75 -10.66 -1.41
N GLU A 151 -10.06 -10.76 -1.24
CA GLU A 151 -11.07 -10.64 -2.30
C GLU A 151 -11.02 -9.28 -3.01
N SER A 152 -10.52 -8.23 -2.34
CA SER A 152 -10.34 -6.90 -2.93
C SER A 152 -9.16 -6.81 -3.89
N LEU A 153 -8.22 -7.77 -3.84
CA LEU A 153 -6.95 -7.67 -4.56
C LEU A 153 -7.12 -7.62 -6.09
N GLY A 154 -8.10 -8.35 -6.63
CA GLY A 154 -8.43 -8.26 -8.06
C GLY A 154 -8.89 -6.84 -8.46
N ASP A 155 -9.70 -6.20 -7.62
CA ASP A 155 -10.16 -4.83 -7.86
C ASP A 155 -9.03 -3.79 -7.68
N VAL A 156 -8.09 -4.02 -6.75
CA VAL A 156 -6.84 -3.24 -6.64
C VAL A 156 -6.00 -3.40 -7.91
N GLY A 157 -5.84 -4.62 -8.41
CA GLY A 157 -5.10 -4.90 -9.65
C GLY A 157 -5.69 -4.17 -10.86
N GLU A 158 -7.02 -4.18 -11.00
CA GLU A 158 -7.69 -3.40 -12.04
C GLU A 158 -7.50 -1.88 -11.87
N HIS A 159 -7.57 -1.37 -10.63
CA HIS A 159 -7.25 0.05 -10.38
C HIS A 159 -5.84 0.39 -10.88
N LEU A 160 -4.84 -0.41 -10.48
CA LEU A 160 -3.44 -0.24 -10.85
C LEU A 160 -3.21 -0.34 -12.36
N ARG A 161 -3.95 -1.22 -13.04
CA ARG A 161 -3.96 -1.36 -14.50
C ARG A 161 -4.51 -0.11 -15.18
N TYR A 162 -5.60 0.47 -14.66
CA TYR A 162 -6.20 1.69 -15.21
C TYR A 162 -5.30 2.90 -15.03
N VAL A 163 -4.74 3.12 -13.84
CA VAL A 163 -3.77 4.20 -13.62
C VAL A 163 -2.43 3.95 -14.30
N GLN A 164 -2.22 2.78 -14.90
CA GLN A 164 -0.97 2.37 -15.53
C GLN A 164 0.23 2.46 -14.56
N ALA A 165 0.07 1.93 -13.35
CA ALA A 165 1.12 1.92 -12.34
C ALA A 165 2.44 1.33 -12.88
N THR A 166 3.57 1.88 -12.43
CA THR A 166 4.91 1.48 -12.85
C THR A 166 5.56 0.63 -11.76
N PRO A 167 5.57 -0.71 -11.86
CA PRO A 167 6.21 -1.57 -10.88
C PRO A 167 7.73 -1.41 -10.90
N PHE A 168 8.33 -1.44 -9.71
CA PHE A 168 9.79 -1.54 -9.54
C PHE A 168 10.19 -2.74 -8.68
N PHE A 169 9.26 -3.33 -7.91
CA PHE A 169 9.46 -4.58 -7.20
C PHE A 169 8.17 -5.41 -7.24
N THR A 170 8.29 -6.70 -7.54
CA THR A 170 7.14 -7.61 -7.63
C THR A 170 7.47 -9.00 -7.12
N ASN A 171 6.56 -9.59 -6.34
CA ASN A 171 6.49 -11.03 -6.08
C ASN A 171 5.07 -11.50 -6.44
N LEU A 172 4.95 -12.51 -7.30
CA LEU A 172 3.65 -12.99 -7.79
C LEU A 172 3.58 -14.52 -7.71
N PRO A 173 3.12 -15.06 -6.57
CA PRO A 173 2.95 -16.50 -6.37
C PRO A 173 1.82 -17.08 -7.24
N GLU A 174 1.91 -18.38 -7.57
CA GLU A 174 0.95 -19.06 -8.46
C GLU A 174 -0.50 -18.98 -7.96
N PHE A 175 -0.71 -19.09 -6.64
CA PHE A 175 -2.04 -18.94 -6.03
C PHE A 175 -2.75 -17.65 -6.48
N PHE A 176 -2.02 -16.52 -6.47
CA PHE A 176 -2.56 -15.22 -6.85
C PHE A 176 -2.75 -15.09 -8.37
N ILE A 177 -1.93 -15.77 -9.17
CA ILE A 177 -2.11 -15.82 -10.63
C ILE A 177 -3.45 -16.49 -10.97
N LEU A 178 -3.71 -17.64 -10.35
CA LEU A 178 -4.93 -18.42 -10.60
C LEU A 178 -6.18 -17.68 -10.10
N ARG A 179 -6.09 -17.05 -8.91
CA ARG A 179 -7.24 -16.35 -8.30
C ARG A 179 -7.51 -14.98 -8.93
N PHE A 180 -6.47 -14.25 -9.33
CA PHE A 180 -6.57 -12.88 -9.84
C PHE A 180 -5.70 -12.66 -11.09
N PRO A 181 -6.14 -13.11 -12.28
CA PRO A 181 -5.35 -13.02 -13.51
C PRO A 181 -4.88 -11.60 -13.88
N VAL A 182 -5.60 -10.56 -13.44
CA VAL A 182 -5.20 -9.15 -13.65
C VAL A 182 -3.83 -8.81 -13.06
N LEU A 183 -3.40 -9.53 -12.02
CA LEU A 183 -2.09 -9.31 -11.40
C LEU A 183 -0.94 -9.58 -12.37
N VAL A 184 -1.11 -10.54 -13.29
CA VAL A 184 -0.15 -10.78 -14.37
C VAL A 184 -0.07 -9.58 -15.31
N ASN A 185 -1.21 -8.93 -15.59
CA ASN A 185 -1.22 -7.76 -16.47
C ASN A 185 -0.45 -6.58 -15.87
N ILE A 186 -0.63 -6.28 -14.58
CA ILE A 186 0.07 -5.15 -13.94
C ILE A 186 1.58 -5.42 -13.81
N VAL A 187 1.99 -6.66 -13.50
CA VAL A 187 3.41 -7.05 -13.45
C VAL A 187 4.05 -6.91 -14.83
N LYS A 188 3.37 -7.36 -15.89
CA LYS A 188 3.83 -7.22 -17.28
C LYS A 188 3.63 -5.80 -17.86
N LYS A 189 3.17 -4.83 -17.05
CA LYS A 189 2.86 -3.46 -17.48
C LYS A 189 1.85 -3.39 -18.65
N GLN A 190 1.04 -4.42 -18.83
CA GLN A 190 0.08 -4.55 -19.92
C GLN A 190 -1.09 -3.57 -19.74
N SER A 191 -1.32 -2.76 -20.76
CA SER A 191 -2.40 -1.77 -20.79
C SER A 191 -3.76 -2.41 -21.13
N LEU A 192 -4.82 -1.60 -21.04
CA LEU A 192 -6.15 -1.92 -21.60
C LEU A 192 -6.04 -2.33 -23.08
N SER A 193 -6.97 -3.19 -23.53
CA SER A 193 -7.00 -3.67 -24.90
C SER A 193 -7.20 -2.50 -25.89
N LYS A 194 -6.87 -2.73 -27.17
CA LYS A 194 -7.08 -1.72 -28.22
C LYS A 194 -8.57 -1.43 -28.44
N SER A 195 -9.45 -2.39 -28.18
CA SER A 195 -10.90 -2.28 -28.31
C SER A 195 -11.60 -1.65 -27.11
N GLU A 196 -10.88 -1.39 -26.01
CA GLU A 196 -11.45 -0.78 -24.82
C GLU A 196 -11.96 0.64 -25.12
N THR A 197 -13.19 0.93 -24.68
CA THR A 197 -13.84 2.23 -24.84
C THR A 197 -14.08 2.93 -23.51
N VAL A 198 -13.95 2.23 -22.38
CA VAL A 198 -14.09 2.78 -21.03
C VAL A 198 -12.71 3.03 -20.44
N PHE A 199 -12.36 4.30 -20.26
CA PHE A 199 -11.03 4.72 -19.78
C PHE A 199 -11.02 5.17 -18.32
N THR A 200 -12.12 4.91 -17.60
CA THR A 200 -12.25 5.17 -16.17
C THR A 200 -12.71 3.93 -15.44
N ARG A 201 -12.28 3.79 -14.20
CA ARG A 201 -12.78 2.77 -13.28
C ARG A 201 -13.16 3.44 -11.97
N VAL A 202 -14.40 3.26 -11.56
CA VAL A 202 -14.88 3.62 -10.24
C VAL A 202 -15.25 2.35 -9.51
N ARG A 203 -14.69 2.16 -8.32
CA ARG A 203 -14.95 0.95 -7.53
C ARG A 203 -15.08 1.29 -6.06
N GLN A 204 -16.04 0.65 -5.41
CA GLN A 204 -16.17 0.73 -3.97
C GLN A 204 -15.37 -0.41 -3.34
N PHE A 205 -14.55 -0.07 -2.35
CA PHE A 205 -13.85 -1.02 -1.49
C PHE A 205 -14.45 -0.97 -0.10
N LYS A 206 -14.33 -2.09 0.61
CA LYS A 206 -14.63 -2.20 2.02
C LYS A 206 -13.39 -2.77 2.70
N THR A 207 -12.85 -2.03 3.66
CA THR A 207 -11.72 -2.49 4.47
C THR A 207 -12.14 -3.65 5.39
N VAL A 208 -11.17 -4.30 6.03
CA VAL A 208 -11.42 -5.43 6.95
C VAL A 208 -12.32 -5.01 8.12
N GLY A 209 -12.08 -3.83 8.69
CA GLY A 209 -12.88 -3.18 9.73
C GLY A 209 -14.15 -2.51 9.24
N GLY A 210 -14.46 -2.61 7.94
CA GLY A 210 -15.74 -2.24 7.36
C GLY A 210 -15.86 -0.79 6.87
N GLN A 211 -14.79 0.00 6.92
CA GLN A 211 -14.76 1.32 6.30
C GLN A 211 -14.97 1.19 4.80
N THR A 212 -15.98 1.91 4.30
CA THR A 212 -16.25 1.96 2.86
C THR A 212 -15.51 3.14 2.25
N LEU A 213 -14.88 2.91 1.10
CA LEU A 213 -14.18 3.94 0.34
C LEU A 213 -14.43 3.75 -1.16
N ARG A 214 -14.38 4.85 -1.90
CA ARG A 214 -14.54 4.84 -3.34
C ARG A 214 -13.24 5.21 -4.01
N SER A 215 -12.82 4.34 -4.90
CA SER A 215 -11.61 4.49 -5.68
C SER A 215 -11.94 4.93 -7.10
N PHE A 216 -11.16 5.86 -7.62
CA PHE A 216 -11.30 6.43 -8.95
C PHE A 216 -9.98 6.28 -9.69
N ALA A 217 -9.98 5.60 -10.83
CA ALA A 217 -8.80 5.42 -11.67
C ALA A 217 -9.08 5.89 -13.09
N LYS A 218 -8.18 6.73 -13.63
CA LYS A 218 -8.23 7.19 -15.02
C LYS A 218 -7.07 6.61 -15.80
N HIS A 219 -7.35 6.14 -17.01
CA HIS A 219 -6.36 5.73 -17.98
C HIS A 219 -5.90 6.93 -18.81
N LYS A 220 -4.69 6.91 -19.37
CA LYS A 220 -4.16 8.02 -20.20
C LYS A 220 -5.01 8.40 -21.42
N LYS A 221 -5.86 7.48 -21.87
CA LYS A 221 -6.82 7.71 -22.97
C LYS A 221 -8.10 8.41 -22.51
N PHE A 222 -8.31 8.58 -21.21
CA PHE A 222 -9.37 9.43 -20.70
C PHE A 222 -9.08 10.87 -21.13
N GLY A 223 -10.05 11.51 -21.79
CA GLY A 223 -9.91 12.87 -22.30
C GLY A 223 -9.68 13.92 -21.20
N LYS A 224 -9.63 15.20 -21.59
CA LYS A 224 -9.50 16.30 -20.62
C LYS A 224 -10.79 16.42 -19.79
N GLY A 225 -10.75 15.97 -18.54
CA GLY A 225 -11.83 16.09 -17.57
C GLY A 225 -11.42 15.55 -16.19
N GLU A 226 -12.08 16.04 -15.14
CA GLU A 226 -12.00 15.47 -13.78
C GLU A 226 -13.14 14.46 -13.57
N PHE A 227 -12.97 13.56 -12.60
CA PHE A 227 -14.11 12.80 -12.09
C PHE A 227 -15.09 13.79 -11.47
N ARG A 228 -16.29 13.90 -12.06
CA ARG A 228 -17.40 14.67 -11.47
C ARG A 228 -18.14 13.82 -10.45
#